data_AF-A0A330LYB1-F1
#
_entry.id   AF-A0A330LYB1-F1
#
_cell.length_a   1.000
_cell.length_b   1.000
_cell.length_c   1.000
_cell.angle_alpha   90.00
_cell.angle_beta   90.00
_cell.angle_gamma   90.00
#
_symmetry.space_group_name_H-M   'P 1'
#
loop_
_entity.id
_entity.type
_entity.pdbx_description
1 polymer ?
#
loop_
_entity_poly.entity_id
_entity_poly.type
_entity_poly.pdbx_seq_one_letter_code
_entity_poly.pdbx_strand_id
1 'polypeptide(L)'
;MFLLNNTNNKNYKKSYPTESDVIFDITEKQLGNIKNAAWNELREGSIVCVVTSTRKVSTFCKVTAIKGLGDKDADGGETFILCGVVIAKLMPESNMGLLLSKFSVKHQYLTNSKFSIGSHVAEMGSDLDALQVKTRHGLKSISELKEIIS
;
A
#
# COMPACT_ATOMS: atom_id res chain seq x y z
N MET A 1 -3.77 -5.80 6.23
CA MET A 1 -3.55 -5.33 4.82
C MET A 1 -2.96 -3.93 4.90
N PHE A 2 -2.27 -3.44 3.88
CA PHE A 2 -1.57 -2.14 4.00
C PHE A 2 -2.07 -1.11 3.00
N LEU A 3 -2.11 0.16 3.43
CA LEU A 3 -2.24 1.31 2.55
C LEU A 3 -0.87 1.96 2.37
N LEU A 4 -0.52 2.26 1.12
CA LEU A 4 0.76 2.83 0.72
C LEU A 4 0.55 4.24 0.16
N ASN A 5 1.26 5.21 0.71
CA ASN A 5 1.05 6.62 0.39
C ASN A 5 1.86 7.08 -0.81
N ASN A 6 1.25 7.05 -2.01
CA ASN A 6 1.81 7.66 -3.21
C ASN A 6 1.05 8.95 -3.59
N THR A 7 0.74 9.81 -2.61
CA THR A 7 0.01 11.07 -2.90
C THR A 7 0.79 12.05 -3.76
N ASN A 8 2.07 11.81 -3.98
CA ASN A 8 2.91 12.60 -4.89
C ASN A 8 2.85 12.09 -6.34
N ASN A 9 2.09 11.02 -6.61
CA ASN A 9 1.97 10.37 -7.92
C ASN A 9 3.31 10.03 -8.56
N LYS A 10 4.25 9.48 -7.78
CA LYS A 10 5.49 8.95 -8.33
C LYS A 10 5.13 7.85 -9.35
N ASN A 11 5.68 7.99 -10.54
CA ASN A 11 5.51 7.02 -11.62
C ASN A 11 6.59 5.95 -11.50
N TYR A 12 6.28 4.86 -10.80
CA TYR A 12 7.23 3.79 -10.51
C TYR A 12 7.80 3.12 -11.76
N LYS A 13 6.99 2.93 -12.81
CA LYS A 13 7.47 2.40 -14.09
C LYS A 13 8.53 3.30 -14.74
N LYS A 14 8.38 4.62 -14.61
CA LYS A 14 9.36 5.58 -15.14
C LYS A 14 10.59 5.68 -14.24
N SER A 15 10.41 5.60 -12.92
CA SER A 15 11.52 5.68 -11.95
C SER A 15 12.38 4.42 -11.94
N TYR A 16 11.81 3.25 -12.23
CA TYR A 16 12.49 1.95 -12.19
C TYR A 16 12.25 1.18 -13.49
N PRO A 17 12.84 1.62 -14.62
CA PRO A 17 12.57 1.04 -15.94
C PRO A 17 13.09 -0.40 -16.10
N THR A 18 14.07 -0.82 -15.29
CA THR A 18 14.68 -2.15 -15.32
C THR A 18 14.04 -3.12 -14.33
N GLU A 19 13.21 -2.64 -13.41
CA GLU A 19 12.53 -3.48 -12.42
C GLU A 19 11.09 -3.76 -12.86
N SER A 20 10.66 -5.01 -12.75
CA SER A 20 9.29 -5.41 -13.04
C SER A 20 8.37 -5.15 -11.86
N ASP A 21 7.15 -4.68 -12.15
CA ASP A 21 6.03 -4.64 -11.21
C ASP A 21 6.29 -3.86 -9.91
N VAL A 22 7.12 -2.81 -9.96
CA VAL A 22 7.30 -1.90 -8.82
C VAL A 22 6.00 -1.13 -8.57
N ILE A 23 5.46 -1.27 -7.36
CA ILE A 23 4.21 -0.63 -6.95
C ILE A 23 4.41 0.45 -5.89
N PHE A 24 5.53 0.43 -5.17
CA PHE A 24 5.86 1.41 -4.14
C PHE A 24 7.35 1.43 -3.85
N ASP A 25 7.84 2.52 -3.26
CA ASP A 25 9.19 2.64 -2.74
C ASP A 25 9.21 3.42 -1.42
N ILE A 26 10.27 3.22 -0.65
CA ILE A 26 10.52 3.97 0.58
C ILE A 26 12.02 4.05 0.84
N THR A 27 12.50 5.19 1.31
CA THR A 27 13.91 5.39 1.65
C THR A 27 14.20 5.01 3.10
N GLU A 28 15.45 4.68 3.41
CA GLU A 28 15.93 4.41 4.76
C GLU A 28 15.61 5.57 5.72
N LYS A 29 15.76 6.82 5.28
CA LYS A 29 15.35 8.00 6.05
C LYS A 29 13.86 8.01 6.38
N GLN A 30 13.01 7.62 5.43
CA GLN A 30 11.57 7.51 5.69
C GLN A 30 11.28 6.37 6.66
N LEU A 31 12.00 5.24 6.56
CA LEU A 31 11.89 4.13 7.51
C LEU A 31 12.36 4.49 8.93
N GLY A 32 13.30 5.43 9.07
CA GLY A 32 13.71 5.99 10.36
C GLY A 32 12.60 6.77 11.09
N ASN A 33 11.50 7.12 10.40
CA ASN A 33 10.33 7.69 11.04
C ASN A 33 9.44 6.59 11.62
N ILE A 34 9.20 6.63 12.94
CA ILE A 34 8.37 5.65 13.67
C ILE A 34 6.98 5.44 13.06
N LYS A 35 6.44 6.44 12.35
CA LYS A 35 5.16 6.37 11.65
C LYS A 35 5.12 5.34 10.52
N ASN A 36 6.28 4.81 10.12
CA ASN A 36 6.45 3.82 9.05
C ASN A 36 6.86 2.45 9.59
N ALA A 37 6.79 2.21 10.90
CA ALA A 37 7.15 0.93 11.51
C ALA A 37 6.41 -0.28 10.89
N ALA A 38 5.17 -0.07 10.41
CA ALA A 38 4.38 -1.06 9.68
C ALA A 38 5.08 -1.61 8.42
N TRP A 39 6.08 -0.91 7.87
CA TRP A 39 6.89 -1.44 6.78
C TRP A 39 7.57 -2.76 7.16
N ASN A 40 8.04 -2.90 8.39
CA ASN A 40 8.75 -4.10 8.85
C ASN A 40 7.84 -5.34 8.94
N GLU A 41 6.52 -5.14 8.88
CA GLU A 41 5.52 -6.21 8.87
C GLU A 41 5.13 -6.63 7.44
N LEU A 42 5.53 -5.85 6.42
CA LEU A 42 5.33 -6.22 5.03
C LEU A 42 6.21 -7.42 4.68
N ARG A 43 5.62 -8.38 3.98
CA ARG A 43 6.28 -9.58 3.48
C ARG A 43 5.67 -9.99 2.16
N GLU A 44 6.32 -10.90 1.46
CA GLU A 44 5.72 -11.55 0.30
C GLU A 44 4.37 -12.16 0.69
N GLY A 45 3.38 -12.00 -0.19
CA GLY A 45 1.99 -12.36 0.07
C GLY A 45 1.15 -11.28 0.75
N SER A 46 1.73 -10.25 1.35
CA SER A 46 0.94 -9.14 1.91
C SER A 46 0.05 -8.50 0.85
N ILE A 47 -1.19 -8.20 1.23
CA ILE A 47 -2.12 -7.44 0.39
C ILE A 47 -1.94 -5.96 0.69
N VAL A 48 -1.72 -5.18 -0.38
CA VAL A 48 -1.50 -3.74 -0.30
C VAL A 48 -2.39 -2.97 -1.27
N CYS A 49 -2.64 -1.71 -0.96
CA CYS A 49 -3.29 -0.76 -1.86
C CYS A 49 -2.52 0.54 -1.90
N VAL A 50 -2.19 1.01 -3.11
CA VAL A 50 -1.50 2.28 -3.32
C VAL A 50 -2.52 3.41 -3.42
N VAL A 51 -2.37 4.43 -2.59
CA VAL A 51 -3.23 5.61 -2.54
C VAL A 51 -2.54 6.75 -3.29
N THR A 52 -3.15 7.17 -4.40
CA THR A 52 -2.62 8.26 -5.26
C THR A 52 -2.99 9.65 -4.75
N SER A 53 -2.54 10.71 -5.41
CA SER A 53 -2.86 12.11 -5.03
C SER A 53 -4.37 12.39 -5.00
N THR A 54 -5.12 11.74 -5.88
CA THR A 54 -6.58 11.83 -5.96
C THR A 54 -7.28 11.16 -4.76
N ARG A 55 -6.52 10.45 -3.93
CA ARG A 55 -6.99 9.58 -2.85
C ARG A 55 -7.96 8.50 -3.32
N LYS A 56 -7.96 8.18 -4.61
CA LYS A 56 -8.73 7.05 -5.14
C LYS A 56 -8.09 5.74 -4.69
N VAL A 57 -8.94 4.82 -4.24
CA VAL A 57 -8.64 3.43 -3.93
C VAL A 57 -9.35 2.61 -4.99
N SER A 58 -8.57 1.98 -5.87
CA SER A 58 -9.15 1.22 -7.00
C SER A 58 -8.49 -0.13 -7.23
N THR A 59 -7.25 -0.31 -6.80
CA THR A 59 -6.44 -1.48 -7.16
C THR A 59 -5.72 -2.02 -5.95
N PHE A 60 -5.86 -3.33 -5.74
CA PHE A 60 -5.21 -4.08 -4.67
C PHE A 60 -4.18 -5.03 -5.28
N CYS A 61 -2.98 -5.03 -4.69
CA CYS A 61 -1.87 -5.84 -5.15
C CYS A 61 -1.46 -6.85 -4.08
N LYS A 62 -0.99 -8.02 -4.53
CA LYS A 62 -0.25 -8.97 -3.71
C LYS A 62 1.23 -8.66 -3.84
N VAL A 63 1.92 -8.47 -2.73
CA VAL A 63 3.37 -8.28 -2.69
C VAL A 63 4.05 -9.56 -3.16
N THR A 64 4.97 -9.41 -4.10
CA THR A 64 5.76 -10.51 -4.67
C THR A 64 7.24 -10.43 -4.30
N ALA A 65 7.76 -9.25 -3.95
CA ALA A 65 9.11 -9.07 -3.44
C ALA A 65 9.26 -7.73 -2.72
N ILE A 66 10.20 -7.67 -1.79
CA ILE A 66 10.75 -6.44 -1.19
C ILE A 66 12.25 -6.48 -1.44
N LYS A 67 12.82 -5.43 -2.05
CA LYS A 67 14.25 -5.38 -2.40
C LYS A 67 14.86 -4.06 -1.98
N GLY A 68 16.04 -4.12 -1.37
CA GLY A 68 16.94 -2.97 -1.31
C GLY A 68 17.65 -2.79 -2.65
N LEU A 69 17.77 -1.56 -3.12
CA LEU A 69 18.47 -1.27 -4.37
C LEU A 69 19.99 -1.17 -4.19
N GLY A 70 20.49 -1.16 -2.96
CA GLY A 70 21.90 -0.95 -2.65
C GLY A 70 22.43 0.42 -3.05
N ASP A 71 21.56 1.33 -3.50
CA ASP A 71 21.87 2.73 -3.69
C ASP A 71 22.03 3.39 -2.31
N LYS A 72 22.84 4.44 -2.22
CA LYS A 72 22.90 5.27 -1.03
C LYS A 72 22.89 6.72 -1.47
N ASP A 73 21.73 7.35 -1.33
CA ASP A 73 21.62 8.78 -1.50
C ASP A 73 22.14 9.49 -0.24
N ALA A 74 22.87 10.58 -0.42
CA ALA A 74 23.45 11.37 0.68
C ALA A 74 22.38 11.89 1.65
N ASP A 75 21.17 12.15 1.15
CA ASP A 75 20.08 12.75 1.92
C ASP A 75 19.03 11.75 2.41
N GLY A 76 19.03 10.53 1.88
CA GLY A 76 17.93 9.57 2.00
C GLY A 76 18.33 8.17 2.47
N GLY A 77 19.62 7.82 2.42
CA GLY A 77 20.09 6.46 2.64
C GLY A 77 19.70 5.53 1.48
N GLU A 78 19.54 4.24 1.77
CA GLU A 78 19.13 3.24 0.77
C GLU A 78 17.65 3.35 0.38
N THR A 79 17.34 3.10 -0.89
CA THR A 79 15.97 2.97 -1.37
C THR A 79 15.55 1.51 -1.37
N PHE A 80 14.39 1.24 -0.77
CA PHE A 80 13.74 -0.05 -0.82
C PHE A 80 12.53 0.02 -1.75
N ILE A 81 12.41 -0.94 -2.66
CA ILE A 81 11.28 -1.07 -3.57
C ILE A 81 10.39 -2.25 -3.15
N LEU A 82 9.08 -2.06 -3.36
CA LEU A 82 8.05 -3.06 -3.18
C LEU A 82 7.52 -3.45 -4.56
N CYS A 83 7.63 -4.73 -4.90
CA CYS A 83 7.07 -5.31 -6.11
C CYS A 83 5.76 -6.03 -5.80
N GLY A 84 4.80 -6.00 -6.73
CA GLY A 84 3.56 -6.74 -6.55
C GLY A 84 2.65 -6.76 -7.77
N VAL A 85 1.77 -7.75 -7.80
CA VAL A 85 0.83 -7.99 -8.89
C VAL A 85 -0.58 -7.65 -8.48
N VAL A 86 -1.36 -7.09 -9.41
CA VAL A 86 -2.77 -6.76 -9.17
C VAL A 86 -3.60 -8.04 -8.98
N ILE A 87 -4.33 -8.13 -7.88
CA ILE A 87 -5.20 -9.28 -7.56
C ILE A 87 -6.68 -8.92 -7.49
N ALA A 88 -7.02 -7.66 -7.21
CA ALA A 88 -8.40 -7.22 -7.11
C ALA A 88 -8.56 -5.73 -7.39
N LYS A 89 -9.79 -5.31 -7.67
CA LYS A 89 -10.17 -3.91 -7.89
C LYS A 89 -11.47 -3.55 -7.20
N LEU A 90 -11.62 -2.29 -6.82
CA LEU A 90 -12.88 -1.75 -6.29
C LEU A 90 -13.80 -1.30 -7.43
N MET A 91 -15.09 -1.63 -7.38
CA MET A 91 -16.09 -1.22 -8.38
C MET A 91 -17.30 -0.59 -7.67
N PRO A 92 -17.59 0.72 -7.85
CA PRO A 92 -16.76 1.74 -8.51
C PRO A 92 -15.52 2.13 -7.68
N GLU A 93 -14.58 2.86 -8.31
CA GLU A 93 -13.47 3.49 -7.56
C GLU A 93 -14.04 4.34 -6.42
N SER A 94 -13.50 4.17 -5.21
CA SER A 94 -13.94 4.94 -4.04
C SER A 94 -12.85 5.87 -3.58
N ASN A 95 -13.25 7.02 -3.04
CA ASN A 95 -12.34 7.88 -2.31
C ASN A 95 -11.94 7.17 -1.01
N MET A 96 -10.66 7.20 -0.67
CA MET A 96 -10.13 6.61 0.58
C MET A 96 -10.88 7.13 1.80
N GLY A 97 -11.21 8.42 1.86
CA GLY A 97 -11.95 8.98 2.99
C GLY A 97 -13.35 8.42 3.15
N LEU A 98 -14.06 8.22 2.05
CA LEU A 98 -15.36 7.57 2.07
C LEU A 98 -15.24 6.10 2.47
N LEU A 99 -14.23 5.40 1.94
CA LEU A 99 -13.96 4.01 2.28
C LEU A 99 -13.65 3.85 3.78
N LEU A 100 -12.67 4.58 4.30
CA LEU A 100 -12.26 4.48 5.69
C LEU A 100 -13.39 4.88 6.66
N SER A 101 -14.16 5.92 6.32
CA SER A 101 -15.34 6.33 7.09
C SER A 101 -16.42 5.26 7.12
N LYS A 102 -16.74 4.66 5.96
CA LYS A 102 -17.74 3.58 5.85
C LYS A 102 -17.41 2.39 6.76
N PHE A 103 -16.13 2.07 6.91
CA PHE A 103 -15.66 0.97 7.76
C PHE A 103 -15.25 1.43 9.17
N SER A 104 -15.48 2.69 9.53
CA SER A 104 -15.13 3.27 10.84
C SER A 104 -13.67 3.03 11.25
N VAL A 105 -12.76 3.05 10.29
CA VAL A 105 -11.32 2.77 10.50
C VAL A 105 -10.73 3.80 11.45
N LYS A 106 -10.04 3.33 12.50
CA LYS A 106 -9.36 4.17 13.48
C LYS A 106 -7.87 3.85 13.50
N HIS A 107 -7.10 4.55 12.65
CA HIS A 107 -5.66 4.37 12.57
C HIS A 107 -4.93 5.65 13.01
N GLN A 108 -3.98 5.52 13.95
CA GLN A 108 -3.27 6.65 14.58
C GLN A 108 -2.58 7.61 13.60
N TYR A 109 -2.16 7.10 12.44
CA TYR A 109 -1.51 7.91 11.40
C TYR A 109 -2.41 8.23 10.20
N LEU A 110 -3.69 7.84 10.23
CA LEU A 110 -4.68 8.23 9.23
C LEU A 110 -5.71 9.22 9.81
N THR A 111 -5.26 10.44 10.12
CA THR A 111 -6.14 11.47 10.69
C THR A 111 -7.02 12.10 9.61
N ASN A 112 -8.31 12.25 9.89
CA ASN A 112 -9.31 12.72 8.92
C ASN A 112 -9.26 11.97 7.58
N SER A 113 -8.99 10.66 7.65
CA SER A 113 -8.81 9.79 6.47
C SER A 113 -7.73 10.26 5.49
N LYS A 114 -6.63 10.78 6.02
CA LYS A 114 -5.43 11.17 5.26
C LYS A 114 -4.20 10.67 5.99
N PHE A 115 -3.15 10.34 5.25
CA PHE A 115 -1.85 10.09 5.85
C PHE A 115 -1.37 11.33 6.59
N SER A 116 -0.94 11.10 7.84
CA SER A 116 -0.24 12.11 8.62
C SER A 116 1.09 12.44 7.97
N ILE A 117 1.60 13.65 8.20
CA ILE A 117 2.92 14.06 7.69
C ILE A 117 4.00 13.03 8.11
N GLY A 118 4.76 12.55 7.13
CA GLY A 118 5.83 11.57 7.29
C GLY A 118 5.37 10.10 7.36
N SER A 119 4.06 9.83 7.29
CA SER A 119 3.52 8.46 7.19
C SER A 119 3.35 8.05 5.73
N HIS A 120 3.96 6.92 5.39
CA HIS A 120 4.01 6.32 4.07
C HIS A 120 3.33 4.96 4.02
N VAL A 121 3.26 4.26 5.16
CA VAL A 121 2.69 2.92 5.29
C VAL A 121 1.71 2.92 6.45
N ALA A 122 0.53 2.38 6.24
CA ALA A 122 -0.46 2.18 7.28
C ALA A 122 -0.99 0.74 7.25
N GLU A 123 -0.90 0.03 8.36
CA GLU A 123 -1.41 -1.33 8.51
C GLU A 123 -2.87 -1.25 9.02
N MET A 124 -3.80 -1.88 8.29
CA MET A 124 -5.25 -1.75 8.54
C MET A 124 -5.83 -2.89 9.38
N GLY A 125 -5.01 -3.83 9.83
CA GLY A 125 -5.40 -5.04 10.53
C GLY A 125 -6.54 -5.75 9.81
N SER A 126 -7.64 -5.87 10.55
CA SER A 126 -8.93 -6.42 10.11
C SER A 126 -9.98 -5.36 9.77
N ASP A 127 -9.68 -4.05 9.88
CA ASP A 127 -10.68 -2.97 9.74
C ASP A 127 -11.35 -2.96 8.36
N LEU A 128 -10.66 -3.48 7.34
CA LEU A 128 -11.15 -3.56 5.96
C LEU A 128 -11.47 -5.00 5.50
N ASP A 129 -11.55 -5.97 6.41
CA ASP A 129 -11.72 -7.39 6.04
C ASP A 129 -13.04 -7.66 5.31
N ALA A 130 -14.10 -6.98 5.71
CA ALA A 130 -15.41 -7.08 5.07
C ALA A 130 -15.52 -6.29 3.75
N LEU A 131 -14.47 -5.58 3.34
CA LEU A 131 -14.47 -4.84 2.07
C LEU A 131 -14.57 -5.79 0.88
N GLN A 132 -15.66 -5.68 0.13
CA GLN A 132 -15.88 -6.44 -1.09
C GLN A 132 -15.12 -5.82 -2.26
N VAL A 133 -14.34 -6.64 -2.94
CA VAL A 133 -13.52 -6.28 -4.10
C VAL A 133 -13.77 -7.26 -5.25
N LYS A 134 -13.65 -6.77 -6.48
CA LYS A 134 -13.78 -7.59 -7.68
C LYS A 134 -12.44 -8.23 -8.02
N THR A 135 -12.45 -9.55 -8.09
CA THR A 135 -11.32 -10.38 -8.55
C THR A 135 -11.61 -10.90 -9.96
N ARG A 136 -10.65 -11.61 -10.56
CA ARG A 136 -10.88 -12.37 -11.80
C ARG A 136 -11.94 -13.47 -11.67
N HIS A 137 -12.18 -13.94 -10.44
CA HIS A 137 -13.07 -15.07 -10.13
C HIS A 137 -14.41 -14.63 -9.52
N GLY A 138 -14.71 -13.33 -9.52
CA GLY A 138 -15.91 -12.76 -8.92
C GLY A 138 -15.62 -11.84 -7.73
N LEU A 139 -16.67 -11.50 -6.99
CA LEU A 139 -16.57 -10.69 -5.78
C LEU A 139 -16.01 -11.52 -4.63
N LYS A 140 -15.07 -10.95 -3.88
CA LYS A 140 -14.51 -11.51 -2.64
C LYS A 140 -14.29 -10.41 -1.63
N SER A 141 -14.33 -10.76 -0.35
CA SER A 141 -13.87 -9.89 0.73
C SER A 141 -12.33 -9.81 0.76
N ILE A 142 -11.79 -8.83 1.48
CA ILE A 142 -10.34 -8.78 1.75
C ILE A 142 -9.91 -9.96 2.65
N SER A 143 -10.73 -10.40 3.60
CA SER A 143 -10.41 -11.56 4.43
C SER A 143 -10.24 -12.84 3.61
N GLU A 144 -11.15 -13.10 2.67
CA GLU A 144 -11.06 -14.25 1.76
C GLU A 144 -9.79 -14.19 0.90
N LEU A 145 -9.35 -12.99 0.51
CA LEU A 145 -8.09 -12.84 -0.22
C LEU A 145 -6.87 -13.14 0.65
N LYS A 146 -6.89 -12.82 1.95
CA LYS A 146 -5.80 -13.14 2.88
C LYS A 146 -5.65 -14.65 3.08
N GLU A 147 -6.76 -15.38 3.19
CA GLU A 147 -6.79 -16.84 3.40
C GLU A 147 -6.26 -17.63 2.21
N ILE A 148 -6.52 -17.19 0.97
CA ILE A 148 -6.01 -17.84 -0.26
C ILE A 148 -4.47 -17.73 -0.37
N ILE A 149 -3.87 -16.85 0.43
CA ILE A 149 -2.46 -16.48 0.37
C ILE A 149 -1.68 -16.96 1.61
N SER A 150 -2.40 -17.46 2.63
CA SER A 150 -1.83 -18.09 3.84
C SER A 150 -1.33 -19.50 3.52
#